data_AF-A0A946EKH2-F1
#
_entry.id   AF-A0A946EKH2-F1
#
_cell.length_a   1.000
_cell.length_b   1.000
_cell.length_c   1.000
_cell.angle_alpha   90.00
_cell.angle_beta   90.00
_cell.angle_gamma   90.00
#
_symmetry.space_group_name_H-M   'P 1'
#
loop_
_entity.id
_entity.type
_entity.pdbx_description
1 polymer ?
#
loop_
_entity_poly.entity_id
_entity_poly.type
_entity_poly.pdbx_seq_one_letter_code
_entity_poly.pdbx_strand_id
1 'polypeptide(L)'
;MSQPDIDGRPDSDEVKTAAAATTVDESGPSYLTVTNTISSWVFTLDHKRIGLMYLIGVLFMFLLGGVFALLVRTELFSPLAMITPLFADTAEAQADLYNKWFTTHGAI
;
A
#
# COMPACT_ATOMS: atom_id res chain seq x y z
N MET A 1 -52.34 28.36 -16.76
CA MET A 1 -53.48 28.00 -15.90
C MET A 1 -53.91 26.62 -16.36
N SER A 2 -53.15 25.61 -15.94
CA SER A 2 -53.26 24.24 -16.45
C SER A 2 -54.26 23.50 -15.58
N GLN A 3 -55.27 22.95 -16.25
CA GLN A 3 -56.41 22.25 -15.66
C GLN A 3 -55.92 21.05 -14.83
N PRO A 4 -56.47 20.80 -13.62
CA PRO A 4 -56.10 19.62 -12.85
C PRO A 4 -56.58 18.36 -13.59
N ASP A 5 -55.67 17.41 -13.77
CA ASP A 5 -55.97 16.10 -14.36
C ASP A 5 -56.96 15.34 -13.47
N ILE A 6 -57.90 14.63 -14.11
CA ILE A 6 -59.14 14.14 -13.51
C ILE A 6 -58.91 12.84 -12.70
N ASP A 7 -57.73 12.24 -12.80
CA ASP A 7 -57.42 10.93 -12.20
C ASP A 7 -56.62 10.97 -10.89
N GLY A 8 -56.20 12.15 -10.42
CA GLY A 8 -55.37 12.28 -9.21
C GLY A 8 -54.02 11.56 -9.29
N ARG A 9 -53.59 11.13 -10.48
CA ARG A 9 -52.30 10.49 -10.72
C ARG A 9 -51.25 11.57 -10.99
N PRO A 10 -50.11 11.55 -10.29
CA PRO A 10 -49.04 12.51 -10.52
C PRO A 10 -48.59 12.45 -11.98
N ASP A 11 -48.39 13.62 -12.59
CA ASP A 11 -47.95 13.73 -13.99
C ASP A 11 -46.61 13.01 -14.16
N SER A 12 -46.41 12.38 -15.30
CA SER A 12 -45.19 11.65 -15.65
C SER A 12 -43.92 12.51 -15.51
N ASP A 13 -44.04 13.81 -15.67
CA ASP A 13 -42.97 14.80 -15.45
C ASP A 13 -42.65 15.01 -13.95
N GLU A 14 -43.65 14.90 -13.08
CA GLU A 14 -43.50 14.96 -11.61
C GLU A 14 -42.83 13.68 -11.07
N VAL A 15 -43.22 12.52 -11.63
CA VAL A 15 -42.60 11.21 -11.34
C VAL A 15 -41.13 11.19 -11.76
N LYS A 16 -40.82 11.81 -12.92
CA LYS A 16 -39.44 11.91 -13.42
C LYS A 16 -38.60 12.91 -12.61
N THR A 17 -39.21 13.98 -12.12
CA THR A 17 -38.55 14.99 -11.29
C THR A 17 -38.26 14.46 -9.87
N ALA A 18 -39.15 13.64 -9.31
CA ALA A 18 -38.92 12.94 -8.04
C ALA A 18 -37.82 11.87 -8.14
N ALA A 19 -37.73 11.17 -9.28
CA ALA A 19 -36.71 10.13 -9.50
C ALA A 19 -35.28 10.70 -9.70
N ALA A 20 -35.14 11.96 -10.13
CA ALA A 20 -33.85 12.58 -10.41
C ALA A 20 -33.12 13.15 -9.18
N ALA A 21 -33.77 13.20 -8.00
CA ALA A 21 -33.28 13.94 -6.84
C ALA A 21 -32.54 13.10 -5.78
N THR A 22 -32.28 11.81 -6.02
CA THR A 22 -31.49 10.99 -5.09
C THR A 22 -30.27 10.44 -5.82
N THR A 23 -29.21 11.25 -5.87
CA THR A 23 -27.85 10.72 -6.06
C THR A 23 -27.48 9.97 -4.78
N VAL A 24 -28.03 8.77 -4.61
CA VAL A 24 -27.47 7.78 -3.69
C VAL A 24 -26.03 7.61 -4.16
N ASP A 25 -25.09 7.82 -3.25
CA ASP A 25 -23.72 7.37 -3.47
C ASP A 25 -23.77 5.84 -3.65
N GLU A 26 -23.87 5.40 -4.91
CA GLU A 26 -23.94 4.00 -5.35
C GLU A 26 -22.64 3.22 -5.04
N SER A 27 -21.64 3.86 -4.43
CA SER A 27 -20.46 3.18 -3.93
C SER A 27 -20.78 2.49 -2.59
N GLY A 28 -21.25 1.23 -2.68
CA GLY A 28 -21.35 0.36 -1.52
C GLY A 28 -20.04 0.30 -0.70
N PRO A 29 -20.09 -0.15 0.56
CA PRO A 29 -18.97 -0.01 1.51
C PRO A 29 -17.61 -0.45 0.90
N SER A 30 -16.70 0.52 0.72
CA SER A 30 -15.41 0.27 0.09
C SER A 30 -14.50 -0.57 0.99
N TYR A 31 -13.81 -1.54 0.39
CA TYR A 31 -12.84 -2.41 1.05
C TYR A 31 -11.68 -1.65 1.73
N LEU A 32 -11.54 -0.34 1.52
CA LEU A 32 -10.54 0.47 2.21
C LEU A 32 -11.07 1.11 3.51
N THR A 33 -12.39 1.32 3.62
CA THR A 33 -13.01 2.16 4.67
C THR A 33 -14.01 1.44 5.57
N VAL A 34 -14.34 0.17 5.32
CA VAL A 34 -15.30 -0.61 6.13
C VAL A 34 -14.94 -0.69 7.62
N THR A 35 -13.64 -0.64 7.98
CA THR A 35 -13.16 -0.70 9.36
C THR A 35 -11.75 -0.11 9.47
N ASN A 36 -11.58 0.94 10.28
CA ASN A 36 -10.31 1.67 10.45
C ASN A 36 -9.38 1.05 11.51
N THR A 37 -9.74 -0.11 12.06
CA THR A 37 -8.98 -0.76 13.13
C THR A 37 -7.94 -1.70 12.55
N ILE A 38 -6.68 -1.60 12.98
CA ILE A 38 -5.56 -2.47 12.58
C ILE A 38 -5.92 -3.96 12.74
N SER A 39 -6.66 -4.31 13.80
CA SER A 39 -7.17 -5.67 14.03
C SER A 39 -8.05 -6.19 12.88
N SER A 40 -8.90 -5.34 12.29
CA SER A 40 -9.76 -5.74 11.17
C SER A 40 -8.98 -6.03 9.89
N TRP A 41 -7.81 -5.45 9.75
CA TRP A 41 -6.93 -5.68 8.61
C TRP A 41 -6.13 -6.96 8.83
N VAL A 42 -5.55 -7.17 10.02
CA VAL A 42 -4.74 -8.37 10.34
C VAL A 42 -5.57 -9.66 10.28
N PHE A 43 -6.83 -9.62 10.74
CA PHE A 43 -7.70 -10.81 10.78
C PHE A 43 -8.70 -10.87 9.62
N THR A 44 -8.41 -10.24 8.48
CA THR A 44 -9.29 -10.26 7.31
C THR A 44 -9.13 -11.54 6.46
N LEU A 45 -10.21 -11.99 5.81
CA LEU A 45 -10.21 -13.08 4.82
C LEU A 45 -10.31 -12.57 3.37
N ASP A 46 -10.30 -11.25 3.18
CA ASP A 46 -10.39 -10.65 1.86
C ASP A 46 -9.03 -10.73 1.14
N HIS A 47 -8.98 -11.48 0.03
CA HIS A 47 -7.77 -11.65 -0.78
C HIS A 47 -7.23 -10.33 -1.36
N LYS A 48 -8.08 -9.30 -1.56
CA LYS A 48 -7.63 -7.98 -2.03
C LYS A 48 -6.84 -7.26 -0.95
N ARG A 49 -7.31 -7.33 0.30
CA ARG A 49 -6.62 -6.74 1.46
C ARG A 49 -5.33 -7.49 1.77
N ILE A 50 -5.38 -8.82 1.77
CA ILE A 50 -4.20 -9.67 1.96
C ILE A 50 -3.17 -9.38 0.86
N GLY A 51 -3.60 -9.33 -0.41
CA GLY A 51 -2.72 -9.01 -1.53
C GLY A 51 -2.04 -7.64 -1.39
N LEU A 52 -2.76 -6.61 -0.94
CA LEU A 52 -2.18 -5.28 -0.70
C LEU A 52 -1.15 -5.28 0.42
N MET A 53 -1.40 -6.00 1.52
CA MET A 53 -0.42 -6.13 2.61
C MET A 53 0.85 -6.84 2.15
N TYR A 54 0.71 -7.92 1.39
CA TYR A 54 1.86 -8.63 0.82
C TYR A 54 2.61 -7.76 -0.19
N LEU A 55 1.91 -6.99 -1.04
CA LEU A 55 2.55 -6.07 -1.97
C LEU A 55 3.39 -5.03 -1.21
N ILE A 56 2.82 -4.39 -0.19
CA ILE A 56 3.54 -3.41 0.64
C ILE A 56 4.71 -4.07 1.37
N GLY A 57 4.51 -5.27 1.95
CA GLY A 57 5.54 -6.02 2.65
C GLY A 57 6.70 -6.42 1.74
N VAL A 58 6.40 -6.95 0.56
CA VAL A 58 7.42 -7.34 -0.44
C VAL A 58 8.13 -6.12 -0.99
N LEU A 59 7.44 -5.01 -1.28
CA LEU A 59 8.10 -3.77 -1.70
C LEU A 59 9.02 -3.23 -0.60
N PHE A 60 8.60 -3.29 0.65
CA PHE A 60 9.42 -2.87 1.78
C PHE A 60 10.69 -3.74 1.90
N MET A 61 10.55 -5.07 1.86
CA MET A 61 11.70 -5.98 1.90
C MET A 61 12.60 -5.84 0.67
N PHE A 62 12.02 -5.62 -0.51
CA PHE A 62 12.75 -5.33 -1.74
C PHE A 62 13.59 -4.07 -1.62
N LEU A 63 13.05 -2.98 -1.06
CA LEU A 63 13.82 -1.75 -0.83
C LEU A 63 14.91 -1.96 0.21
N LEU A 64 14.61 -2.67 1.30
CA LEU A 64 15.58 -2.97 2.35
C LEU A 64 16.75 -3.82 1.82
N GLY A 65 16.44 -4.89 1.09
CA GLY A 65 17.41 -5.70 0.36
C GLY A 65 18.19 -4.86 -0.65
N GLY A 66 17.50 -4.02 -1.42
CA GLY A 66 18.11 -3.10 -2.38
C GLY A 66 19.14 -2.16 -1.75
N VAL A 67 18.86 -1.60 -0.57
CA VAL A 67 19.81 -0.77 0.18
C VAL A 67 21.06 -1.58 0.55
N PHE A 68 20.91 -2.80 1.09
CA PHE A 68 22.07 -3.64 1.40
C PHE A 68 22.88 -4.01 0.14
N ALA A 69 22.21 -4.23 -1.00
CA ALA A 69 22.89 -4.43 -2.28
C ALA A 69 23.73 -3.22 -2.68
N LEU A 70 23.20 -2.01 -2.52
CA LEU A 70 23.93 -0.78 -2.79
C LEU A 70 25.12 -0.60 -1.86
N LEU A 71 24.99 -0.90 -0.56
CA LEU A 71 26.09 -0.84 0.41
C LEU A 71 27.26 -1.75 0.01
N VAL A 72 26.96 -3.00 -0.35
CA VAL A 72 27.95 -3.96 -0.86
C VAL A 72 28.60 -3.45 -2.15
N ARG A 73 27.79 -2.89 -3.07
CA ARG A 73 28.26 -2.36 -4.36
C ARG A 73 29.21 -1.19 -4.18
N THR A 74 28.90 -0.27 -3.26
CA THR A 74 29.75 0.89 -2.96
C THR A 74 31.04 0.50 -2.27
N GLU A 75 31.02 -0.54 -1.43
CA GLU A 75 32.24 -1.06 -0.81
C GLU A 75 33.21 -1.64 -1.85
N LEU A 76 32.69 -2.27 -2.90
CA LEU A 76 33.48 -2.82 -4.02
C LEU A 76 33.93 -1.78 -5.06
N PHE A 77 33.53 -0.51 -4.93
CA PHE A 77 33.84 0.51 -5.93
C PHE A 77 35.33 0.89 -5.96
N SER A 78 36.04 0.69 -4.85
CA SER A 78 37.47 0.97 -4.69
C SER A 78 38.13 -0.13 -3.88
N PRO A 79 39.44 -0.42 -4.09
CA PRO A 79 40.18 -1.35 -3.24
C PRO A 79 40.34 -0.86 -1.79
N LEU A 80 40.07 0.42 -1.51
CA LEU A 80 40.00 0.97 -0.16
C LEU A 80 38.57 0.89 0.36
N ALA A 81 38.41 0.44 1.61
CA ALA A 81 37.13 0.41 2.31
C ALA A 81 36.52 1.82 2.36
N MET A 82 35.28 1.96 1.85
CA MET A 82 34.62 3.27 1.73
C MET A 82 33.56 3.48 2.80
N ILE A 83 32.68 2.49 3.00
CA ILE A 83 31.50 2.64 3.86
C ILE A 83 31.65 1.83 5.15
N THR A 84 32.27 0.65 5.10
CA THR A 84 32.46 -0.17 6.31
C THR A 84 33.21 0.53 7.45
N PRO A 85 34.19 1.44 7.22
CA PRO A 85 34.87 2.14 8.31
C PRO A 85 33.98 3.13 9.09
N LEU A 86 32.83 3.53 8.54
CA LEU A 86 31.87 4.38 9.25
C LEU A 86 31.15 3.63 10.38
N PHE A 87 31.11 2.30 10.31
CA PHE A 87 30.32 1.44 11.20
C PHE A 87 31.19 0.47 12.03
N ALA A 88 32.48 0.36 11.72
CA ALA A 88 33.40 -0.57 12.37
C ALA A 88 34.83 -0.02 12.42
N ASP A 89 35.41 -0.03 13.62
CA ASP A 89 36.71 0.59 13.90
C ASP A 89 37.92 -0.25 13.47
N THR A 90 37.75 -1.57 13.33
CA THR A 90 38.83 -2.51 12.97
C THR A 90 38.59 -3.16 11.62
N ALA A 91 39.66 -3.53 10.92
CA ALA A 91 39.57 -4.18 9.61
C ALA A 91 38.83 -5.53 9.66
N GLU A 92 38.96 -6.28 10.76
CA GLU A 92 38.22 -7.54 10.96
C GLU A 92 36.71 -7.29 11.11
N ALA A 93 36.33 -6.30 11.92
CA ALA A 93 34.93 -5.95 12.12
C ALA A 93 34.26 -5.43 10.83
N GLN A 94 35.03 -4.73 9.98
CA GLN A 94 34.59 -4.29 8.65
C GLN A 94 34.30 -5.47 7.72
N ALA A 95 35.18 -6.48 7.69
CA ALA A 95 34.98 -7.70 6.89
C ALA A 95 33.76 -8.52 7.37
N ASP A 96 33.56 -8.63 8.68
CA ASP A 96 32.39 -9.29 9.25
C ASP A 96 31.09 -8.57 8.90
N LEU A 97 31.10 -7.23 8.92
CA LEU A 97 29.94 -6.41 8.57
C LEU A 97 29.59 -6.56 7.09
N TYR A 98 30.59 -6.58 6.21
CA TYR A 98 30.39 -6.86 4.78
C TYR A 98 29.73 -8.23 4.56
N ASN A 99 30.24 -9.29 5.19
CA ASN A 99 29.70 -10.64 5.06
C ASN A 99 28.25 -10.73 5.56
N LYS A 100 27.94 -10.03 6.66
CA LYS A 100 26.57 -9.93 7.18
C LYS A 100 25.65 -9.22 6.19
N TRP A 101 26.04 -8.05 5.67
CA TRP A 101 25.23 -7.32 4.69
C TRP A 101 25.00 -8.11 3.40
N PHE A 102 26.01 -8.80 2.90
CA PHE A 102 25.88 -9.67 1.72
C PHE A 102 24.90 -10.82 1.96
N THR A 103 25.03 -11.50 3.12
CA THR A 103 24.16 -12.63 3.47
C THR A 103 22.73 -12.17 3.72
N THR A 104 22.56 -11.07 4.45
CA THR A 104 21.23 -10.52 4.73
C THR A 104 20.58 -10.02 3.45
N HIS A 105 21.28 -9.33 2.55
CA HIS A 105 20.75 -8.93 1.26
C HIS A 105 20.13 -10.09 0.47
N GLY A 106 20.80 -11.26 0.44
CA GLY A 106 20.29 -12.43 -0.27
C GLY A 106 19.18 -13.20 0.46
N ALA A 107 18.98 -12.93 1.75
CA ALA A 107 17.97 -13.63 2.56
C ALA A 107 16.60 -12.93 2.58
N ILE A 108 16.53 -11.64 2.27
CA ILE A 108 15.31 -10.81 2.17
C ILE A 108 14.88 -10.66 0.71
#